data_AF-A0AAD6P038-F1
#
_entry.id   AF-A0AAD6P038-F1
#
_cell.length_a   1.000
_cell.length_b   1.000
_cell.length_c   1.000
_cell.angle_alpha   90.00
_cell.angle_beta   90.00
_cell.angle_gamma   90.00
#
_symmetry.space_group_name_H-M   'P 1'
#
loop_
_entity.id
_entity.type
_entity.pdbx_description
1 polymer ?
#
loop_
_entity_poly.entity_id
_entity_poly.type
_entity_poly.pdbx_seq_one_letter_code
_entity_poly.pdbx_strand_id
1 'polypeptide(L)'
;MEVTFKVDANSILNVKAEDKASGKSKKITITNDKGRLSQEEIEQMVQETEEFAEEDRKVKEKIDARNILETYVYNMKNQVNDKDKLADKLQADEKEIETAVKEVVEWLDDNQKR
;
A
#
# COMPACT_ATOMS: atom_id res chain seq x y z
N MET A 1 -13.54 1.20 4.11
CA MET A 1 -13.61 2.27 3.09
C MET A 1 -13.44 1.64 1.71
N GLU A 2 -14.29 1.98 0.76
CA GLU A 2 -14.26 1.51 -0.62
C GLU A 2 -14.13 2.71 -1.55
N VAL A 3 -13.24 2.63 -2.53
CA VAL A 3 -13.02 3.69 -3.51
C VAL A 3 -13.37 3.15 -4.89
N THR A 4 -14.25 3.84 -5.61
CA THR A 4 -14.70 3.49 -6.96
C THR A 4 -14.32 4.58 -7.94
N PHE A 5 -13.70 4.19 -9.05
CA PHE A 5 -13.35 5.07 -10.17
C PHE A 5 -14.25 4.72 -11.36
N LYS A 6 -14.92 5.72 -11.94
CA LYS A 6 -15.72 5.55 -13.16
C LYS A 6 -15.36 6.63 -14.18
N VAL A 7 -14.97 6.20 -15.37
CA VAL A 7 -14.80 7.08 -16.53
C VAL A 7 -16.02 6.91 -17.43
N ASP A 8 -16.67 8.02 -17.79
CA ASP A 8 -17.78 8.00 -18.74
C ASP A 8 -17.31 8.28 -20.18
N ALA A 9 -18.23 8.14 -21.15
CA ALA A 9 -17.93 8.34 -22.57
C ALA A 9 -17.47 9.78 -22.91
N ASN A 10 -17.69 10.75 -22.02
CA ASN A 10 -17.25 12.14 -22.17
C ASN A 10 -15.88 12.40 -21.52
N SER A 11 -15.17 11.33 -21.12
CA SER A 11 -13.88 11.40 -20.40
C SER A 11 -13.97 12.11 -19.04
N ILE A 12 -15.15 12.11 -18.41
CA ILE A 12 -15.31 12.66 -17.06
C ILE A 12 -15.02 11.55 -16.05
N LEU A 13 -14.04 11.79 -15.18
CA LEU A 13 -13.68 10.85 -14.10
C LEU A 13 -14.52 11.16 -12.85
N ASN A 14 -15.28 10.18 -12.42
CA ASN A 14 -16.06 10.22 -11.20
C ASN A 14 -15.36 9.33 -10.15
N VAL A 15 -14.89 9.95 -9.06
CA VAL A 15 -14.28 9.25 -7.93
C VAL A 15 -15.26 9.26 -6.77
N LYS A 16 -15.67 8.08 -6.29
CA LYS A 16 -16.53 7.91 -5.11
C LYS A 16 -15.75 7.21 -4.01
N ALA A 17 -15.72 7.78 -2.82
CA ALA A 17 -15.23 7.13 -1.61
C ALA A 17 -16.41 6.88 -0.67
N GLU A 18 -16.56 5.63 -0.22
CA GLU A 18 -17.65 5.19 0.66
C GLU A 18 -17.11 4.49 1.90
N ASP A 19 -17.59 4.92 3.07
CA ASP A 19 -17.35 4.21 4.31
C ASP A 19 -18.50 3.22 4.56
N LYS A 20 -18.24 1.92 4.35
CA LYS A 20 -19.22 0.83 4.52
C LYS A 20 -19.76 0.72 5.94
N ALA A 21 -19.05 1.20 6.97
CA ALA A 21 -19.51 1.11 8.35
C ALA A 21 -20.57 2.17 8.69
N SER A 22 -20.38 3.41 8.20
CA SER A 22 -21.31 4.52 8.45
C SER A 22 -22.31 4.78 7.31
N GLY A 23 -22.13 4.16 6.14
CA GLY A 23 -22.93 4.40 4.93
C GLY A 23 -22.68 5.77 4.29
N LYS A 24 -21.77 6.58 4.84
CA LYS A 24 -21.44 7.90 4.31
C LYS A 24 -20.58 7.76 3.06
N SER A 25 -20.88 8.54 2.04
CA SER A 25 -20.07 8.62 0.83
C SER A 25 -19.80 10.05 0.40
N LYS A 26 -18.66 10.26 -0.25
CA LYS A 26 -18.29 11.50 -0.94
C LYS A 26 -17.95 11.19 -2.39
N LYS A 27 -18.30 12.11 -3.27
CA LYS A 27 -18.04 12.00 -4.71
C LYS A 27 -17.31 13.27 -5.19
N ILE A 28 -16.32 13.09 -6.04
CA ILE A 28 -15.64 14.15 -6.79
C ILE A 28 -15.83 13.84 -8.28
N THR A 29 -16.10 14.88 -9.08
CA THR A 29 -16.20 14.79 -10.53
C THR A 29 -15.07 15.63 -11.11
N ILE A 30 -14.23 15.01 -11.94
CA ILE A 30 -13.14 15.66 -12.65
C ILE A 30 -13.55 15.73 -14.12
N THR A 31 -13.86 16.95 -14.58
CA THR A 31 -14.31 17.26 -15.94
C THR A 31 -13.13 17.49 -16.88
N ASN A 32 -13.40 17.44 -18.19
CA ASN A 32 -12.40 17.54 -19.26
C ASN A 32 -11.98 19.01 -19.56
N ASP A 33 -12.16 19.91 -18.60
CA ASP A 33 -11.99 21.34 -18.82
C ASP A 33 -10.50 21.71 -18.60
N LYS A 34 -9.99 22.58 -19.48
CA LYS A 34 -8.60 23.09 -19.58
C LYS A 34 -7.71 22.82 -18.35
N GLY A 35 -6.65 22.05 -18.56
CA GLY A 35 -5.72 21.60 -17.52
C GLY A 35 -5.27 20.14 -17.68
N ARG A 36 -5.81 19.40 -18.67
CA ARG A 36 -5.25 18.13 -19.12
C ARG A 36 -3.93 18.34 -19.86
N LEU A 37 -3.05 17.37 -19.69
CA LEU A 37 -1.84 17.19 -20.48
C LEU A 37 -2.20 17.27 -21.97
N SER A 38 -1.44 18.09 -22.69
CA SER A 38 -1.40 18.10 -24.15
C SER A 38 -0.92 16.74 -24.68
N GLN A 39 -1.16 16.49 -25.96
CA GLN A 39 -0.69 15.27 -26.62
C GLN A 39 0.84 15.14 -26.53
N GLU A 40 1.57 16.25 -26.64
CA GLU A 40 3.02 16.32 -26.53
C GLU A 40 3.49 15.98 -25.11
N GLU A 41 2.82 16.49 -24.06
CA GLU A 41 3.11 16.14 -22.67
C GLU A 41 2.80 14.66 -22.36
N ILE A 42 1.75 14.10 -22.97
CA ILE A 42 1.44 12.66 -22.84
C ILE A 42 2.56 11.81 -23.46
N GLU A 43 3.03 12.18 -24.65
CA GLU A 43 4.10 11.45 -25.34
C GLU A 43 5.44 11.55 -24.59
N GLN A 44 5.77 12.71 -24.03
CA GLN A 44 6.92 12.88 -23.15
C GLN A 44 6.81 12.00 -21.90
N MET A 45 5.65 11.99 -21.21
CA MET A 45 5.44 11.12 -20.06
C MET A 45 5.60 9.63 -20.39
N VAL A 46 5.14 9.19 -21.57
CA VAL A 46 5.30 7.79 -22.00
C VAL A 46 6.78 7.46 -22.21
N GLN A 47 7.55 8.32 -22.87
CA GLN A 47 8.99 8.11 -23.08
C GLN A 47 9.76 8.10 -21.76
N GLU A 48 9.50 9.05 -20.87
CA GLU A 48 10.12 9.09 -19.53
C GLU A 48 9.76 7.84 -18.73
N THR A 49 8.50 7.40 -18.78
CA THR A 49 8.07 6.17 -18.10
C THR A 49 8.83 4.95 -18.62
N GLU A 50 9.09 4.85 -19.93
CA GLU A 50 9.86 3.75 -20.52
C GLU A 50 11.34 3.80 -20.12
N GLU A 51 11.94 4.98 -20.06
CA GLU A 51 13.33 5.18 -19.64
C GLU A 51 13.55 4.77 -18.17
N PHE A 52 12.63 5.15 -17.28
CA PHE A 52 12.71 4.87 -15.84
C PHE A 52 12.02 3.56 -15.42
N ALA A 53 11.34 2.86 -16.34
CA ALA A 53 10.54 1.68 -16.04
C ALA A 53 11.29 0.62 -15.21
N GLU A 54 12.55 0.34 -15.56
CA GLU A 54 13.33 -0.69 -14.85
C GLU A 54 13.81 -0.21 -13.47
N GLU A 55 14.12 1.07 -13.31
CA GLU A 55 14.47 1.66 -12.01
C GLU A 55 13.26 1.69 -11.08
N ASP A 56 12.13 2.19 -11.58
CA ASP A 56 10.85 2.20 -10.87
C ASP A 56 10.39 0.79 -10.51
N ARG A 57 10.61 -0.20 -11.39
CA ARG A 57 10.31 -1.61 -11.07
C ARG A 57 11.11 -2.10 -9.88
N LYS A 58 12.41 -1.82 -9.83
CA LYS A 58 13.27 -2.23 -8.69
C LYS A 58 12.86 -1.53 -7.39
N VAL A 59 12.56 -0.24 -7.45
CA VAL A 59 12.06 0.52 -6.30
C VAL A 59 10.74 -0.05 -5.81
N LYS A 60 9.82 -0.35 -6.73
CA LYS A 60 8.54 -0.97 -6.42
C LYS A 60 8.71 -2.36 -5.79
N GLU A 61 9.52 -3.22 -6.38
CA GLU A 61 9.81 -4.57 -5.85
C GLU A 61 10.37 -4.50 -4.42
N LYS A 62 11.27 -3.55 -4.16
CA LYS A 62 11.84 -3.32 -2.82
C LYS A 62 10.76 -2.87 -1.82
N ILE A 63 9.90 -1.93 -2.21
CA ILE A 63 8.80 -1.43 -1.37
C ILE A 63 7.79 -2.55 -1.10
N ASP A 64 7.41 -3.32 -2.12
CA ASP A 64 6.45 -4.41 -1.99
C ASP A 64 6.99 -5.51 -1.07
N ALA A 65 8.26 -5.91 -1.23
CA ALA A 65 8.92 -6.86 -0.34
C ALA A 65 8.96 -6.36 1.11
N ARG A 66 9.22 -5.07 1.32
CA ARG A 66 9.20 -4.45 2.66
C ARG A 66 7.81 -4.47 3.27
N ASN A 67 6.78 -4.08 2.51
CA ASN A 67 5.39 -4.08 2.96
C ASN A 67 4.91 -5.49 3.32
N ILE A 68 5.34 -6.50 2.56
CA ILE A 68 5.07 -7.92 2.87
C ILE A 68 5.72 -8.29 4.20
N LEU A 69 7.00 -7.94 4.40
CA LEU A 69 7.71 -8.21 5.65
C LEU A 69 7.06 -7.52 6.84
N GLU A 70 6.76 -6.22 6.74
CA GLU A 70 6.05 -5.45 7.75
C GLU A 70 4.73 -6.13 8.12
N THR A 71 3.89 -6.43 7.12
CA THR A 71 2.59 -7.08 7.33
C THR A 71 2.75 -8.43 8.02
N TYR A 72 3.72 -9.23 7.61
CA TYR A 72 3.99 -10.54 8.21
C TYR A 72 4.41 -10.42 9.67
N VAL A 73 5.34 -9.52 9.99
CA VAL A 73 5.85 -9.27 11.34
C VAL A 73 4.74 -8.77 12.26
N TYR A 74 3.89 -7.85 11.78
CA TYR A 74 2.73 -7.38 12.53
C TYR A 74 1.71 -8.50 12.80
N ASN A 75 1.44 -9.34 11.80
CA ASN A 75 0.56 -10.49 11.97
C ASN A 75 1.12 -11.48 12.97
N MET A 76 2.41 -11.78 12.92
CA MET A 76 3.09 -12.64 13.90
C MET A 76 3.02 -12.05 15.30
N LYS A 77 3.34 -10.76 15.47
CA LYS A 77 3.22 -10.06 16.76
C LYS A 77 1.81 -10.21 17.33
N ASN A 78 0.78 -10.02 16.51
CA ASN A 78 -0.61 -10.17 16.95
C ASN A 78 -0.95 -11.62 17.32
N GLN A 79 -0.46 -12.62 16.57
CA GLN A 79 -0.71 -14.03 16.85
C GLN A 79 -0.07 -14.51 18.15
N VAL A 80 1.14 -14.03 18.47
CA VAL A 80 1.85 -14.38 19.70
C VAL A 80 1.18 -13.73 20.92
N ASN A 81 0.75 -12.48 20.79
CA ASN A 81 0.07 -11.76 21.86
C ASN A 81 -1.39 -12.20 22.10
N ASP A 82 -1.98 -12.94 21.15
CA ASP A 82 -3.36 -13.46 21.25
C ASP A 82 -3.37 -14.78 22.03
N LYS A 83 -3.61 -14.65 23.34
CA LYS A 83 -3.65 -15.77 24.30
C LYS A 83 -4.70 -16.83 23.98
N ASP A 84 -5.73 -16.48 23.22
CA ASP A 84 -6.85 -17.39 22.91
C ASP A 84 -6.60 -18.26 21.66
N LYS A 85 -5.55 -18.01 20.88
CA LYS A 85 -5.31 -18.72 19.59
C LYS A 85 -4.08 -19.62 19.57
N LEU A 86 -2.91 -19.10 19.96
CA LEU A 86 -1.64 -19.83 19.77
C LEU A 86 -0.68 -19.77 20.97
N ALA A 87 -0.89 -18.88 21.95
CA ALA A 87 0.05 -18.69 23.06
C ALA A 87 0.29 -19.99 23.85
N ASP A 88 -0.74 -20.79 24.10
CA ASP A 88 -0.61 -22.06 24.84
C ASP A 88 0.24 -23.13 24.11
N LYS A 89 0.40 -23.03 22.79
CA LYS A 89 1.24 -23.94 21.99
C LYS A 89 2.66 -23.43 21.77
N LEU A 90 2.91 -22.15 22.03
CA LEU A 90 4.17 -21.47 21.75
C LEU A 90 5.01 -21.20 23.00
N GLN A 91 4.56 -21.56 24.22
CA GLN A 91 5.22 -21.16 25.48
C GLN A 91 6.74 -21.42 25.56
N ALA A 92 7.26 -22.44 24.87
CA ALA A 92 8.71 -22.71 24.85
C ALA A 92 9.48 -21.75 23.92
N ASP A 93 8.85 -21.27 22.85
CA ASP A 93 9.48 -20.49 21.77
C ASP A 93 8.96 -19.03 21.72
N GLU A 94 7.99 -18.68 22.55
CA GLU A 94 7.32 -17.36 22.59
C GLU A 94 8.33 -16.21 22.70
N LYS A 95 9.27 -16.31 23.64
CA LYS A 95 10.31 -15.30 23.85
C LYS A 95 11.26 -15.16 22.67
N GLU A 96 11.59 -16.27 22.00
CA GLU A 96 12.45 -16.25 20.82
C GLU A 96 11.73 -15.56 19.66
N ILE A 97 10.44 -15.87 19.48
CA ILE A 97 9.61 -15.25 18.45
C ILE A 97 9.42 -13.75 18.72
N GLU A 98 9.14 -13.34 19.96
CA GLU A 98 9.00 -11.92 20.33
C GLU A 98 10.30 -11.14 20.08
N THR A 99 11.44 -11.75 20.40
CA THR A 99 12.77 -11.16 20.17
C THR A 99 13.03 -10.99 18.68
N ALA A 100 12.81 -12.02 17.87
CA ALA A 100 12.97 -11.97 16.43
C ALA A 100 12.04 -10.93 15.77
N VAL A 101 10.77 -10.86 16.20
CA VAL A 101 9.81 -9.85 15.75
C VAL A 101 10.33 -8.44 16.07
N LYS A 102 10.82 -8.22 17.29
CA LYS A 102 11.33 -6.93 17.73
C LYS A 102 12.55 -6.50 16.93
N GLU A 103 13.51 -7.39 16.71
CA GLU A 103 14.71 -7.12 15.90
C GLU A 103 14.34 -6.71 14.47
N VAL A 104 13.37 -7.40 13.85
CA VAL A 104 12.93 -7.08 12.49
C VAL A 104 12.18 -5.75 12.45
N VAL A 105 11.36 -5.41 13.47
CA VAL A 105 10.71 -4.10 13.56
C VAL A 105 11.73 -2.98 13.71
N GLU A 106 12.70 -3.12 14.61
CA GLU A 106 13.77 -2.13 14.80
C GLU A 106 14.58 -1.95 13.51
N TRP A 107 14.91 -3.04 12.83
CA TRP A 107 15.56 -2.99 11.53
C TRP A 107 14.71 -2.28 10.48
N LEU A 108 13.41 -2.54 10.41
CA LEU A 108 12.50 -1.87 9.47
C LEU A 108 12.43 -0.36 9.74
N ASP A 109 12.38 0.06 11.00
CA ASP A 109 12.34 1.46 11.42
C ASP A 109 13.66 2.19 11.08
N ASP A 110 14.80 1.57 11.35
CA ASP A 110 16.13 2.12 11.05
C ASP A 110 16.42 2.21 9.55
N ASN A 111 15.73 1.41 8.72
CA ASN A 111 15.93 1.34 7.28
C ASN A 111 14.80 2.00 6.46
N GLN A 112 13.94 2.82 7.06
CA GLN A 112 12.82 3.48 6.36
C GLN A 112 13.22 4.43 5.22
N LYS A 113 14.44 4.98 5.24
CA LYS A 113 14.89 6.07 4.35
C LYS A 113 15.99 5.70 3.36
N ARG A 114 16.32 4.42 3.20
CA ARG A 114 17.38 3.95 2.29
C ARG A 114 16.81 3.16 1.12
#